data_AF-A0A3B8JR83-F1
#
_entry.id   AF-A0A3B8JR83-F1
#
_cell.length_a   1.000
_cell.length_b   1.000
_cell.length_c   1.000
_cell.angle_alpha   90.00
_cell.angle_beta   90.00
_cell.angle_gamma   90.00
#
_symmetry.space_group_name_H-M   'P 1'
#
loop_
_entity.id
_entity.type
_entity.pdbx_description
1 polymer ?
#
loop_
_entity_poly.entity_id
_entity_poly.type
_entity_poly.pdbx_seq_one_letter_code
_entity_poly.pdbx_strand_id
1 'polypeptide(L)'
;MVQQLPTEAASAIIYPDSDGQPMADNTKQFRWIVVIKENLEILFADVADVFIAGDLLWYPIEGDNKTCQAPDALIAFGRPKGDRGSYKQWE
;
A
#
# COMPACT_ATOMS: atom_id res chain seq x y z
N MET A 1 7.44 -10.32 -47.03
CA MET A 1 7.24 -9.16 -46.15
C MET A 1 6.40 -9.62 -44.98
N VAL A 2 7.00 -9.76 -43.80
CA VAL A 2 6.26 -10.14 -42.58
C VAL A 2 5.81 -8.83 -41.95
N GLN A 3 4.50 -8.57 -41.98
CA GLN A 3 3.92 -7.44 -41.25
C GLN A 3 3.96 -7.77 -39.76
N GLN A 4 4.79 -7.06 -39.00
CA GLN A 4 4.71 -7.03 -37.55
C GLN A 4 3.40 -6.34 -37.16
N LEU A 5 2.57 -7.03 -36.39
CA LEU A 5 1.40 -6.45 -35.75
C LEU A 5 1.87 -5.37 -34.75
N PRO A 6 1.19 -4.22 -34.68
CA PRO A 6 1.54 -3.18 -33.72
C PRO A 6 1.36 -3.75 -32.31
N THR A 7 2.40 -3.66 -31.49
CA THR A 7 2.32 -3.89 -30.05
C THR A 7 1.26 -2.93 -29.51
N GLU A 8 0.08 -3.44 -29.16
CA GLU A 8 -0.87 -2.69 -28.35
C GLU A 8 -0.10 -2.21 -27.12
N ALA A 9 0.03 -0.89 -26.98
CA ALA A 9 0.46 -0.29 -25.73
C ALA A 9 -0.54 -0.74 -24.67
N ALA A 10 -0.19 -1.79 -23.93
CA ALA A 10 -0.97 -2.30 -22.82
C ALA A 10 -1.30 -1.11 -21.94
N SER A 11 -2.59 -0.78 -21.83
CA SER A 11 -3.03 0.32 -20.97
C SER A 11 -2.50 0.07 -19.57
N ALA A 12 -1.79 1.05 -19.00
CA ALA A 12 -1.21 0.91 -17.67
C ALA A 12 -2.30 0.51 -16.68
N ILE A 13 -2.08 -0.59 -15.96
CA ILE A 13 -3.03 -1.11 -14.98
C ILE A 13 -3.15 -0.10 -13.85
N ILE A 14 -4.38 0.35 -13.57
CA ILE A 14 -4.66 1.28 -12.48
C ILE A 14 -4.80 0.49 -11.19
N TYR A 15 -4.07 0.92 -10.17
CA TYR A 15 -4.16 0.42 -8.79
C TYR A 15 -4.93 1.46 -7.97
N PRO A 16 -6.15 1.16 -7.52
CA PRO A 16 -6.93 2.09 -6.71
C PRO A 16 -6.31 2.36 -5.34
N ASP A 17 -6.55 3.56 -4.82
CA ASP A 17 -6.15 3.94 -3.46
C ASP A 17 -7.27 3.70 -2.42
N SER A 18 -8.44 3.23 -2.86
CA SER A 18 -9.58 2.91 -2.01
C SER A 18 -10.39 1.74 -2.57
N ASP A 19 -10.93 0.92 -1.68
CA ASP A 19 -11.87 -0.17 -1.98
C ASP A 19 -13.34 0.29 -1.93
N GLY A 20 -13.58 1.57 -1.63
CA GLY A 20 -14.90 2.17 -1.48
C GLY A 20 -15.62 1.83 -0.17
N GLN A 21 -14.96 1.13 0.76
CA GLN A 21 -15.52 0.81 2.07
C GLN A 21 -15.16 1.89 3.11
N PRO A 22 -15.96 2.05 4.18
CA PRO A 22 -15.59 2.90 5.30
C PRO A 22 -14.36 2.38 6.02
N MET A 23 -13.43 3.29 6.33
CA MET A 23 -12.35 3.03 7.27
C MET A 23 -12.93 2.90 8.69
N ALA A 24 -12.72 1.75 9.31
CA ALA A 24 -13.05 1.36 10.70
C ALA A 24 -14.41 0.69 10.98
N ASP A 25 -14.35 -0.29 11.90
CA ASP A 25 -15.48 -0.98 12.52
C ASP A 25 -15.91 -0.29 13.84
N ASN A 26 -14.97 -0.08 14.78
CA ASN A 26 -15.29 0.51 16.09
C ASN A 26 -14.14 1.32 16.73
N THR A 27 -14.47 2.13 17.76
CA THR A 27 -13.52 3.05 18.42
C THR A 27 -12.38 2.37 19.17
N LYS A 28 -12.56 1.11 19.61
CA LYS A 28 -11.49 0.37 20.30
C LYS A 28 -10.47 -0.16 19.30
N GLN A 29 -10.92 -0.69 18.17
CA GLN A 29 -10.02 -1.14 17.10
C GLN A 29 -9.23 0.03 16.54
N PHE A 30 -9.89 1.14 16.20
CA PHE A 30 -9.21 2.33 15.69
C PHE A 30 -8.15 2.86 16.67
N ARG A 31 -8.46 2.87 17.98
CA ARG A 31 -7.47 3.23 19.01
C ARG A 31 -6.24 2.33 18.96
N TRP A 32 -6.42 1.01 18.82
CA TRP A 32 -5.30 0.08 18.77
C TRP A 32 -4.48 0.19 17.48
N ILE A 33 -5.13 0.39 16.33
CA ILE A 33 -4.45 0.68 15.05
C ILE A 33 -3.52 1.90 15.22
N VAL A 34 -4.06 3.00 15.73
CA VAL A 34 -3.29 4.23 15.94
C VAL A 34 -2.16 4.01 16.95
N VAL A 35 -2.44 3.35 18.08
CA VAL A 35 -1.42 3.07 19.10
C VAL A 35 -0.28 2.27 18.51
N ILE A 36 -0.56 1.19 17.77
CA ILE A 36 0.48 0.34 17.18
C ILE A 36 1.25 1.11 16.11
N LYS A 37 0.55 1.73 15.15
CA LYS A 37 1.15 2.48 14.04
C LYS A 37 2.06 3.59 14.54
N GLU A 38 1.59 4.44 15.45
CA GLU A 38 2.36 5.59 15.95
C GLU A 38 3.54 5.17 16.84
N ASN A 39 3.42 4.10 17.62
CA ASN A 39 4.57 3.59 18.39
C ASN A 39 5.64 2.98 17.48
N LEU A 40 5.26 2.37 16.36
CA LEU A 40 6.22 1.91 15.35
C LEU A 40 6.91 3.10 14.68
N GLU A 41 6.18 4.19 14.40
CA GLU A 41 6.79 5.41 13.83
C GLU A 41 7.82 6.01 14.79
N ILE A 42 7.54 6.03 16.09
CA ILE A 42 8.50 6.44 17.12
C ILE A 42 9.70 5.48 17.17
N LEU A 43 9.45 4.17 17.17
CA LEU A 43 10.51 3.15 17.23
C LEU A 43 11.48 3.26 16.06
N PHE A 44 11.00 3.60 14.87
CA PHE A 44 11.79 3.73 13.64
C PHE A 44 11.94 5.19 13.18
N ALA A 45 11.87 6.15 14.11
CA ALA A 45 11.94 7.57 13.77
C ALA A 45 13.28 7.93 13.07
N ASP A 46 14.38 7.34 13.54
CA ASP A 46 15.73 7.60 13.03
C ASP A 46 16.11 6.73 11.81
N VAL A 47 15.20 5.88 11.32
CA VAL A 47 15.45 5.01 10.16
C VAL A 47 14.64 5.52 8.97
N ALA A 48 15.33 6.21 8.05
CA ALA A 48 14.70 6.85 6.90
C ALA A 48 13.96 5.84 5.98
N ASP A 49 14.50 4.63 5.84
CA ASP A 49 14.00 3.59 4.94
C ASP A 49 13.12 2.54 5.67
N VAL A 50 12.27 3.01 6.59
CA VAL A 50 11.19 2.20 7.18
C VAL A 50 9.87 2.94 7.02
N PHE A 51 9.04 2.43 6.12
CA PHE A 51 7.69 2.91 5.86
C PHE A 51 6.69 2.16 6.75
N ILE A 52 5.83 2.91 7.43
CA ILE A 52 4.82 2.36 8.33
C ILE A 52 3.47 2.95 7.95
N ALA A 53 2.45 2.11 7.88
CA ALA A 53 1.09 2.52 7.57
C ALA A 53 0.07 1.73 8.39
N GLY A 54 -1.15 2.25 8.50
CA GLY A 54 -2.31 1.54 9.01
C GLY A 54 -3.48 1.76 8.06
N ASP A 55 -4.27 0.71 7.84
CA ASP A 55 -5.41 0.71 6.93
C ASP A 55 -5.09 1.19 5.49
N LEU A 56 -3.91 0.80 4.98
CA LEU A 56 -3.44 1.15 3.63
C LEU A 56 -3.54 -0.06 2.70
N LEU A 57 -4.17 0.10 1.54
CA LEU A 57 -4.24 -0.96 0.53
C LEU A 57 -2.84 -1.38 0.07
N TRP A 58 -2.50 -2.65 0.30
CA TRP A 58 -1.27 -3.30 -0.13
C TRP A 58 -1.54 -4.22 -1.31
N TYR A 59 -0.79 -4.02 -2.40
CA TYR A 59 -0.74 -4.87 -3.59
C TYR A 59 0.57 -5.69 -3.60
N PRO A 60 0.51 -7.02 -3.41
CA PRO A 60 1.70 -7.86 -3.40
C PRO A 60 2.17 -8.31 -4.80
N ILE A 61 1.31 -8.22 -5.83
CA ILE A 61 1.57 -8.79 -7.17
C ILE A 61 1.46 -7.71 -8.25
N GLU A 62 2.54 -7.47 -8.99
CA GLU A 62 2.54 -6.58 -10.15
C GLU A 62 1.71 -7.18 -11.30
N GLY A 63 0.91 -6.36 -11.97
CA GLY A 63 -0.09 -6.77 -12.94
C GLY A 63 -1.46 -7.18 -12.38
N ASP A 64 -1.61 -7.39 -11.06
CA ASP A 64 -2.88 -7.78 -10.44
C ASP A 64 -3.40 -6.69 -9.49
N ASN A 65 -4.38 -5.91 -9.94
CA ASN A 65 -5.03 -4.87 -9.15
C ASN A 65 -6.24 -5.36 -8.32
N LYS A 66 -6.49 -6.67 -8.28
CA LYS A 66 -7.60 -7.28 -7.54
C LYS A 66 -7.12 -7.92 -6.25
N THR A 67 -5.95 -8.53 -6.27
CA THR A 67 -5.33 -9.09 -5.06
C THR A 67 -4.74 -7.95 -4.23
N CYS A 68 -5.47 -7.50 -3.21
CA CYS A 68 -5.00 -6.50 -2.26
C CYS A 68 -5.60 -6.71 -0.87
N GLN A 69 -4.98 -6.11 0.14
CA GLN A 69 -5.45 -6.12 1.52
C GLN A 69 -5.11 -4.78 2.16
N ALA A 70 -6.00 -4.23 3.01
CA ALA A 70 -5.66 -3.17 3.95
C ALA A 70 -5.36 -3.78 5.32
N PRO A 71 -4.09 -3.87 5.77
CA PRO A 71 -3.78 -4.38 7.11
C PRO A 71 -4.00 -3.31 8.17
N ASP A 72 -4.38 -3.72 9.39
CA ASP A 72 -4.46 -2.83 10.56
C ASP A 72 -3.12 -2.09 10.81
N ALA A 73 -2.00 -2.76 10.58
CA ALA A 73 -0.66 -2.17 10.60
C ALA A 73 0.24 -2.86 9.55
N LEU A 74 1.02 -2.06 8.83
CA LEU A 74 1.97 -2.49 7.81
C LEU A 74 3.33 -1.83 8.06
N ILE A 75 4.41 -2.62 7.96
CA ILE A 75 5.79 -2.16 8.06
C ILE A 75 6.53 -2.66 6.83
N ALA A 76 7.17 -1.76 6.09
CA ALA A 76 7.99 -2.07 4.93
C ALA A 76 9.42 -1.54 5.12
N PHE A 77 10.37 -2.45 5.23
CA PHE A 77 11.80 -2.15 5.31
C PHE A 77 12.38 -1.85 3.93
N GLY A 78 13.39 -0.97 3.88
CA GLY A 78 14.00 -0.53 2.63
C GLY A 78 13.11 0.43 1.83
N ARG A 79 12.09 1.01 2.47
CA ARG A 79 11.11 1.90 1.84
C ARG A 79 11.09 3.24 2.56
N PRO A 80 11.24 4.37 1.85
CA PRO A 80 11.25 5.67 2.48
C PRO A 80 9.89 6.02 3.07
N LYS A 81 9.92 6.79 4.16
CA LYS A 81 8.73 7.44 4.74
C LYS A 81 8.05 8.38 3.73
N GLY A 82 6.77 8.67 3.95
CA GLY A 82 5.98 9.61 3.13
C GLY A 82 4.57 9.11 2.87
N ASP A 83 3.67 10.01 2.51
CA ASP A 83 2.26 9.68 2.27
C ASP A 83 2.09 8.90 0.96
N ARG A 84 1.16 7.93 0.98
CA ARG A 84 0.82 7.07 -0.17
C ARG A 84 -0.68 6.82 -0.20
N GLY A 85 -1.26 6.77 -1.39
CA GLY A 85 -2.63 6.30 -1.56
C GLY A 85 -2.77 4.78 -1.43
N SER A 86 -1.76 4.04 -1.88
CA SER A 86 -1.65 2.59 -1.77
C SER A 86 -0.18 2.17 -1.68
N TYR A 87 0.09 0.96 -1.18
CA TYR A 87 1.41 0.36 -1.15
C TYR A 87 1.52 -0.75 -2.20
N LYS A 88 2.24 -0.48 -3.28
CA LYS A 88 2.59 -1.47 -4.31
C LYS A 88 3.95 -2.06 -3.99
N GLN A 89 4.04 -3.37 -3.78
CA GLN A 89 5.26 -4.00 -3.23
C GLN A 89 6.52 -3.78 -4.09
N TRP A 90 6.36 -3.57 -5.39
CA TRP A 90 7.45 -3.34 -6.34
C TRP A 90 7.91 -1.87 -6.43
N GLU A 91 7.11 -0.91 -5.98
CA GLU A 91 7.41 0.54 -5.97
C GLU A 91 7.95 1.02 -4.62
#